data_AF-Q5YY53-F1
#
_entry.id   AF-Q5YY53-F1
#
_cell.length_a   1.000
_cell.length_b   1.000
_cell.length_c   1.000
_cell.angle_alpha   90.00
_cell.angle_beta   90.00
_cell.angle_gamma   90.00
#
_symmetry.space_group_name_H-M   'P 1'
#
loop_
_entity.id
_entity.type
_entity.pdbx_description
1 polymer ?
#
loop_
_entity_poly.entity_id
_entity_poly.type
_entity_poly.pdbx_seq_one_letter_code
_entity_poly.pdbx_strand_id
1 'polypeptide(L)'
;MRADLESWGAHEWSNATSGSVYHALKSTAQAGLLREHETTPSTAGGPPRIEYELTDKGEQSYFALLREALSARDPRMDLLAAAVGFIEDLPRAEAVALLRRRAAAMAEWEASITAHLPPGTDLATWGPVGDVIGLWLHTARSRAEWTRNLLARLEAGAYRMAGES
;
A
#
# COMPACT_ATOMS: atom_id res chain seq x y z
N MET A 1 -21.46 -13.63 11.41
CA MET A 1 -20.04 -13.21 11.50
C MET A 1 -19.04 -14.20 10.94
N ARG A 2 -18.96 -15.47 11.37
CA ARG A 2 -18.25 -16.50 10.58
C ARG A 2 -18.84 -16.60 9.16
N ALA A 3 -20.18 -16.59 9.08
CA ALA A 3 -20.93 -16.56 7.82
C ALA A 3 -20.81 -15.24 7.01
N ASP A 4 -20.41 -14.12 7.63
CA ASP A 4 -20.29 -12.82 6.93
C ASP A 4 -18.87 -12.59 6.40
N LEU A 5 -17.84 -13.02 7.15
CA LEU A 5 -16.46 -13.07 6.64
C LEU A 5 -16.30 -14.13 5.52
N GLU A 6 -17.02 -15.24 5.61
CA GLU A 6 -17.11 -16.23 4.53
C GLU A 6 -17.84 -15.66 3.30
N SER A 7 -18.87 -14.81 3.48
CA SER A 7 -19.59 -14.19 2.35
C SER A 7 -18.82 -13.06 1.65
N TRP A 8 -17.82 -12.46 2.31
CA TRP A 8 -16.95 -11.41 1.77
C TRP A 8 -15.63 -11.94 1.16
N GLY A 9 -15.47 -13.27 1.04
CA GLY A 9 -14.29 -13.86 0.41
C GLY A 9 -12.98 -13.60 1.17
N ALA A 10 -13.02 -13.36 2.48
CA ALA A 10 -11.83 -13.00 3.27
C ALA A 10 -10.69 -14.05 3.24
N HIS A 11 -11.03 -15.29 2.88
CA HIS A 11 -10.10 -16.38 2.66
C HIS A 11 -9.36 -16.32 1.30
N GLU A 12 -9.84 -15.53 0.33
CA GLU A 12 -9.24 -15.41 -1.00
C GLU A 12 -8.15 -14.34 -1.08
N TRP A 13 -8.13 -13.36 -0.16
CA TRP A 13 -7.25 -12.19 -0.27
C TRP A 13 -6.39 -11.86 0.97
N SER A 14 -6.43 -12.68 2.04
CA SER A 14 -5.46 -12.52 3.12
C SER A 14 -5.15 -13.83 3.85
N ASN A 15 -3.90 -14.00 4.28
CA ASN A 15 -3.51 -15.01 5.29
C ASN A 15 -4.10 -14.69 6.69
N ALA A 16 -4.98 -13.69 6.82
CA ALA A 16 -5.56 -13.28 8.09
C ALA A 16 -6.77 -14.16 8.43
N THR A 17 -6.73 -14.80 9.58
CA THR A 17 -7.91 -15.52 10.10
C THR A 17 -8.95 -14.50 10.58
N SER A 18 -10.23 -14.87 10.57
CA SER A 18 -11.30 -14.01 11.09
C SER A 18 -10.98 -13.46 12.47
N GLY A 19 -10.43 -14.29 13.38
CA GLY A 19 -9.98 -13.88 14.71
C GLY A 19 -8.97 -12.72 14.71
N SER A 20 -8.00 -12.72 13.78
CA SER A 20 -7.00 -11.66 13.68
C SER A 20 -7.60 -10.31 13.24
N VAL A 21 -8.65 -10.32 12.42
CA VAL A 21 -9.37 -9.09 12.02
C VAL A 21 -10.08 -8.47 13.20
N TYR A 22 -10.75 -9.27 14.04
CA TYR A 22 -11.38 -8.74 15.27
C TYR A 22 -10.36 -8.16 16.24
N HIS A 23 -9.26 -8.88 16.45
CA HIS A 23 -8.20 -8.40 17.32
C HIS A 23 -7.61 -7.08 16.80
N ALA A 24 -7.43 -6.97 15.48
CA ALA A 24 -7.01 -5.71 14.85
C ALA A 24 -8.04 -4.60 15.07
N LEU A 25 -9.32 -4.80 14.72
CA LEU A 25 -10.37 -3.79 14.91
C LEU A 25 -10.47 -3.31 16.36
N LYS A 26 -10.46 -4.25 17.32
CA LYS A 26 -10.51 -3.93 18.75
C LYS A 26 -9.26 -3.16 19.19
N SER A 27 -8.08 -3.57 18.74
CA SER A 27 -6.82 -2.86 19.04
C SER A 27 -6.79 -1.46 18.44
N THR A 28 -7.27 -1.30 17.21
CA THR A 28 -7.39 -0.03 16.51
C THR A 28 -8.41 0.91 17.19
N ALA A 29 -9.52 0.38 17.69
CA ALA A 29 -10.47 1.12 18.53
C ALA A 29 -9.85 1.55 19.86
N GLN A 30 -9.12 0.65 20.55
CA GLN A 30 -8.38 0.98 21.77
C GLN A 30 -7.33 2.07 21.54
N ALA A 31 -6.73 2.13 20.35
CA ALA A 31 -5.80 3.20 19.96
C ALA A 31 -6.50 4.54 19.60
N GLY A 32 -7.84 4.58 19.65
CA GLY A 32 -8.67 5.74 19.34
C GLY A 32 -8.77 6.05 17.84
N LEU A 33 -8.40 5.10 16.97
CA LEU A 33 -8.49 5.26 15.51
C LEU A 33 -9.87 4.83 14.98
N LEU A 34 -10.59 4.02 15.75
CA LEU A 34 -11.98 3.67 15.49
C LEU A 34 -12.84 4.01 16.71
N ARG A 35 -14.07 4.45 16.47
CA ARG A 35 -15.14 4.53 17.46
C ARG A 35 -15.97 3.26 17.38
N GLU A 36 -16.12 2.59 18.50
CA GLU A 36 -17.01 1.43 18.65
C GLU A 36 -18.41 1.94 19.01
N HIS A 37 -19.41 1.60 18.20
CA HIS A 37 -20.82 1.86 18.50
C HIS A 37 -21.45 0.59 19.06
N GLU A 38 -22.01 0.69 20.27
CA GLU A 38 -22.77 -0.40 20.87
C GLU A 38 -24.13 -0.54 20.18
N THR A 39 -24.18 -1.52 19.28
CA THR A 39 -25.33 -2.36 18.93
C THR A 39 -26.68 -1.69 18.75
N THR A 40 -27.06 -1.50 17.48
CA THR A 40 -28.48 -1.51 17.13
C THR A 40 -29.01 -2.94 17.37
N PRO A 41 -30.09 -3.16 18.14
CA PRO A 41 -30.67 -4.49 18.28
C PRO A 41 -30.98 -5.03 16.89
N SER A 42 -30.47 -6.22 16.57
CA SER A 42 -30.80 -6.87 15.31
C SER A 42 -32.32 -7.02 15.27
N THR A 43 -32.99 -6.36 14.32
CA THR A 43 -34.44 -6.47 14.09
C THR A 43 -34.88 -7.91 13.83
N ALA A 44 -33.93 -8.81 13.55
CA ALA A 44 -34.12 -10.23 13.31
C ALA A 44 -33.65 -11.16 14.45
N GLY A 45 -33.37 -10.67 15.66
CA GLY A 45 -33.03 -11.52 16.83
C GLY A 45 -31.64 -12.18 16.78
N GLY A 46 -30.72 -11.64 15.97
CA GLY A 46 -29.32 -12.10 15.91
C GLY A 46 -28.43 -11.49 17.00
N PRO A 47 -27.22 -12.04 17.22
CA PRO A 47 -26.28 -11.51 18.20
C PRO A 47 -25.95 -10.03 17.93
N PRO A 48 -25.66 -9.25 19.00
CA PRO A 48 -25.31 -7.85 18.89
C PRO A 48 -24.18 -7.63 17.86
N ARG A 49 -24.42 -6.73 16.88
CA ARG A 49 -23.37 -6.29 15.94
C ARG A 49 -22.65 -5.08 16.50
N ILE A 50 -21.33 -5.16 16.53
CA ILE A 50 -20.46 -4.03 16.83
C ILE A 50 -20.16 -3.32 15.51
N GLU A 51 -20.48 -2.03 15.44
CA GLU A 51 -20.15 -1.18 14.29
C GLU A 51 -18.94 -0.33 14.64
N TYR A 52 -17.99 -0.25 13.72
CA TYR A 52 -16.80 0.58 13.86
C TYR A 52 -16.86 1.72 12.87
N GLU A 53 -16.60 2.93 13.35
CA GLU A 53 -16.52 4.14 12.54
C GLU A 53 -15.11 4.72 12.65
N LEU A 54 -14.56 5.22 11.54
CA LEU A 54 -13.29 5.97 11.59
C LEU A 54 -13.46 7.24 12.44
N THR A 55 -12.50 7.49 13.30
CA THR A 55 -12.36 8.81 13.93
C THR A 55 -11.53 9.72 13.02
N ASP A 56 -11.57 11.03 13.24
CA ASP A 56 -10.68 11.98 12.54
C ASP A 56 -9.20 11.58 12.66
N LYS A 57 -8.80 11.01 13.81
CA LYS A 57 -7.45 10.48 14.04
C LYS A 57 -7.19 9.22 13.21
N GLY A 58 -8.18 8.34 13.11
CA GLY A 58 -8.16 7.16 12.26
C GLY A 58 -7.98 7.52 10.80
N GLU A 59 -8.76 8.48 10.30
CA GLU A 59 -8.68 8.97 8.92
C GLU A 59 -7.32 9.59 8.62
N GLN A 60 -6.80 10.44 9.51
CA GLN A 60 -5.44 10.99 9.37
C GLN A 60 -4.37 9.88 9.32
N SER A 61 -4.48 8.87 10.20
CA SER A 61 -3.55 7.75 10.22
C SER A 61 -3.65 6.89 8.95
N TYR A 62 -4.86 6.68 8.45
CA TYR A 62 -5.11 5.97 7.20
C TYR A 62 -4.42 6.67 6.02
N PHE A 63 -4.67 7.96 5.83
CA PHE A 63 -4.05 8.70 4.75
C PHE A 63 -2.53 8.83 4.92
N ALA A 64 -2.01 8.90 6.15
CA ALA A 64 -0.58 8.88 6.39
C ALA A 64 0.07 7.57 5.92
N LEU A 65 -0.53 6.42 6.25
CA LEU A 65 -0.06 5.10 5.81
C LEU A 65 -0.15 4.95 4.28
N LEU A 66 -1.25 5.41 3.69
CA LEU A 66 -1.48 5.41 2.24
C LEU A 66 -0.38 6.20 1.50
N ARG A 67 -0.11 7.44 1.94
CA ARG A 67 0.92 8.32 1.38
C ARG A 67 2.32 7.74 1.53
N GLU A 68 2.64 7.20 2.70
CA GLU A 68 3.95 6.60 2.96
C GLU A 68 4.17 5.40 2.03
N ALA A 69 3.20 4.48 1.94
CA ALA A 69 3.31 3.30 1.08
C ALA A 69 3.46 3.66 -0.41
N LEU A 70 2.74 4.68 -0.90
CA LEU A 70 2.84 5.13 -2.30
C LEU A 70 4.15 5.84 -2.63
N SER A 71 4.78 6.51 -1.65
CA SER A 71 5.97 7.34 -1.89
C SER A 71 7.30 6.68 -1.46
N ALA A 72 7.26 5.73 -0.53
CA ALA A 72 8.44 5.04 -0.04
C ALA A 72 9.19 4.32 -1.16
N ARG A 73 10.52 4.26 -1.09
CA ARG A 73 11.32 3.44 -2.01
C ARG A 73 10.98 1.96 -1.81
N ASP A 74 11.13 1.46 -0.59
CA ASP A 74 10.97 0.04 -0.29
C ASP A 74 9.86 -0.28 0.72
N PRO A 75 8.58 0.00 0.39
CA PRO A 75 7.48 -0.46 1.22
C PRO A 75 7.40 -1.98 1.15
N ARG A 76 6.83 -2.57 2.20
CA ARG A 76 6.35 -3.95 2.12
C ARG A 76 5.35 -4.09 0.97
N MET A 77 5.42 -5.19 0.23
CA MET A 77 4.60 -5.38 -0.98
C MET A 77 3.10 -5.43 -0.69
N ASP A 78 2.69 -5.99 0.45
CA ASP A 78 1.30 -5.99 0.89
C ASP A 78 0.77 -4.57 1.16
N LEU A 79 1.58 -3.72 1.79
CA LEU A 79 1.22 -2.31 2.03
C LEU A 79 1.14 -1.52 0.72
N LEU A 80 2.08 -1.73 -0.20
CA LEU A 80 2.03 -1.07 -1.51
C LEU A 80 0.81 -1.52 -2.33
N ALA A 81 0.49 -2.81 -2.32
CA ALA A 81 -0.67 -3.34 -3.01
C ALA A 81 -1.97 -2.76 -2.46
N ALA A 82 -2.13 -2.73 -1.14
CA ALA A 82 -3.27 -2.07 -0.48
C ALA A 82 -3.33 -0.59 -0.86
N ALA A 83 -2.21 0.13 -0.77
CA ALA A 83 -2.15 1.56 -1.08
C ALA A 83 -2.51 1.89 -2.54
N VAL A 84 -2.12 1.04 -3.49
CA VAL A 84 -2.56 1.17 -4.89
C VAL A 84 -4.05 0.85 -5.04
N GLY A 85 -4.56 -0.14 -4.30
CA GLY A 85 -5.99 -0.47 -4.29
C GLY A 85 -6.89 0.65 -3.75
N PHE A 86 -6.34 1.51 -2.89
CA PHE A 86 -7.03 2.67 -2.33
C PHE A 86 -6.56 4.01 -2.91
N ILE A 87 -5.91 4.00 -4.07
CA ILE A 87 -5.33 5.22 -4.64
C ILE A 87 -6.41 6.26 -5.02
N GLU A 88 -7.64 5.81 -5.32
CA GLU A 88 -8.79 6.64 -5.68
C GLU A 88 -9.27 7.54 -4.53
N ASP A 89 -8.89 7.24 -3.28
CA ASP A 89 -9.21 8.07 -2.11
C ASP A 89 -8.39 9.36 -2.07
N LEU A 90 -7.33 9.47 -2.89
CA LEU A 90 -6.51 10.67 -3.02
C LEU A 90 -6.94 11.53 -4.21
N PRO A 91 -6.77 12.86 -4.14
CA PRO A 91 -6.80 13.71 -5.33
C PRO A 91 -5.74 13.26 -6.33
N ARG A 92 -6.08 13.27 -7.63
CA ARG A 92 -5.17 12.83 -8.71
C ARG A 92 -3.79 13.50 -8.63
N ALA A 93 -3.77 14.81 -8.42
CA ALA A 93 -2.53 15.59 -8.32
C ALA A 93 -1.64 15.13 -7.17
N GLU A 94 -2.22 14.73 -6.04
CA GLU A 94 -1.49 14.24 -4.88
C GLU A 94 -0.92 12.84 -5.15
N ALA A 95 -1.71 11.90 -5.66
CA ALA A 95 -1.25 10.57 -6.04
C ALA A 95 -0.09 10.63 -7.05
N VAL A 96 -0.22 11.49 -8.06
CA VAL A 96 0.84 11.79 -9.05
C VAL A 96 2.11 12.29 -8.37
N ALA A 97 2.01 13.23 -7.44
CA ALA A 97 3.18 13.76 -6.73
C ALA A 97 3.89 12.69 -5.89
N LEU A 98 3.15 11.83 -5.19
CA LEU A 98 3.70 10.74 -4.38
C LEU A 98 4.44 9.72 -5.24
N LEU A 99 3.85 9.32 -6.37
CA LEU A 99 4.48 8.36 -7.30
C LEU A 99 5.70 8.95 -8.00
N ARG A 100 5.70 10.25 -8.31
CA ARG A 100 6.91 10.95 -8.79
C ARG A 100 8.03 10.91 -7.76
N ARG A 101 7.72 11.15 -6.48
CA ARG A 101 8.68 11.03 -5.37
C ARG A 101 9.25 9.61 -5.28
N ARG A 102 8.40 8.60 -5.39
CA ARG A 102 8.83 7.19 -5.43
C ARG A 102 9.76 6.91 -6.61
N ALA A 103 9.40 7.37 -7.81
CA ALA A 103 10.22 7.18 -9.01
C ALA A 103 11.60 7.84 -8.88
N ALA A 104 11.66 9.04 -8.31
CA ALA A 104 12.91 9.74 -8.01
C ALA A 104 13.77 8.94 -7.02
N ALA A 105 13.19 8.45 -5.91
CA ALA A 105 13.91 7.64 -4.93
C ALA A 105 14.47 6.33 -5.51
N MET A 106 13.81 5.74 -6.52
CA MET A 106 14.33 4.58 -7.24
C MET A 106 15.51 4.93 -8.15
N ALA A 107 15.41 6.05 -8.86
CA ALA A 107 16.48 6.54 -9.72
C ALA A 107 17.73 6.92 -8.91
N GLU A 108 17.55 7.56 -7.76
CA GLU A 108 18.63 7.85 -6.82
C GLU A 108 19.29 6.58 -6.29
N TRP A 109 18.49 5.54 -5.99
CA TRP A 109 19.03 4.27 -5.56
C TRP A 109 19.83 3.57 -6.67
N GLU A 110 19.32 3.53 -7.90
CA GLU A 110 20.07 3.01 -9.05
C GLU A 110 21.38 3.78 -9.26
N ALA A 111 21.33 5.12 -9.19
CA ALA A 111 22.52 5.97 -9.29
C ALA A 111 23.52 5.65 -8.17
N SER A 112 23.06 5.42 -6.93
CA SER A 112 23.96 5.08 -5.81
C SER A 112 24.67 3.75 -5.99
N ILE A 113 24.02 2.77 -6.63
CA ILE A 113 24.62 1.48 -6.94
C ILE A 113 25.68 1.66 -8.04
N THR A 114 25.34 2.38 -9.11
CA THR A 114 26.21 2.56 -10.26
C THR A 114 27.39 3.51 -10.02
N ALA A 115 27.27 4.48 -9.11
CA ALA A 115 28.33 5.43 -8.80
C ALA A 115 29.63 4.78 -8.32
N HIS A 116 29.56 3.57 -7.76
CA HIS A 116 30.71 2.83 -7.24
C HIS A 116 31.27 1.81 -8.25
N LEU A 117 30.65 1.67 -9.42
CA LEU A 117 31.06 0.71 -10.44
C LEU A 117 32.02 1.37 -11.45
N PRO A 118 33.19 0.77 -11.72
CA PRO A 118 34.05 1.21 -12.81
C PRO A 118 33.31 1.24 -14.16
N PRO A 119 33.60 2.19 -15.05
CA PRO A 119 33.04 2.19 -16.41
C PRO A 119 33.35 0.87 -17.15
N GLY A 120 32.36 0.31 -17.84
CA GLY A 120 32.52 -0.96 -18.56
C GLY A 120 32.58 -2.19 -17.68
N THR A 121 32.19 -2.09 -16.40
CA THR A 121 32.10 -3.25 -15.50
C THR A 121 31.20 -4.34 -16.08
N ASP A 122 31.77 -5.53 -16.25
CA ASP A 122 31.02 -6.76 -16.47
C ASP A 122 30.79 -7.46 -15.13
N LEU A 123 29.59 -7.30 -14.57
CA LEU A 123 29.21 -7.89 -13.30
C LEU A 123 29.28 -9.43 -13.31
N ALA A 124 29.15 -10.08 -14.48
CA ALA A 124 29.23 -11.54 -14.58
C ALA A 124 30.62 -12.06 -14.21
N THR A 125 31.66 -11.23 -14.31
CA THR A 125 33.04 -11.58 -13.97
C THR A 125 33.34 -11.48 -12.46
N TRP A 126 32.42 -10.94 -11.67
CA TRP A 126 32.62 -10.66 -10.23
C TRP A 126 32.09 -11.77 -9.31
N GLY A 127 31.62 -12.88 -9.89
CA GLY A 127 31.04 -13.99 -9.15
C GLY A 127 29.78 -13.57 -8.37
N PRO A 128 29.48 -14.19 -7.21
CA PRO A 128 28.24 -13.95 -6.48
C PRO A 128 27.97 -12.50 -6.07
N VAL A 129 29.02 -11.69 -5.87
CA VAL A 129 28.86 -10.26 -5.57
C VAL A 129 28.27 -9.52 -6.77
N GLY A 130 28.70 -9.86 -7.99
CA GLY A 130 28.14 -9.34 -9.23
C GLY A 130 26.66 -9.67 -9.38
N ASP A 131 26.25 -10.89 -9.02
CA ASP A 131 24.84 -11.31 -9.05
C ASP A 131 23.98 -10.50 -8.07
N VAL A 132 24.48 -10.22 -6.86
CA VAL A 132 23.78 -9.38 -5.86
C VAL A 132 23.61 -7.94 -6.37
N ILE A 133 24.65 -7.35 -6.95
CA ILE A 133 24.57 -6.00 -7.55
C ILE A 133 23.59 -6.00 -8.73
N GLY A 134 23.65 -7.03 -9.57
CA GLY A 134 22.72 -7.22 -10.68
C GLY A 134 21.26 -7.30 -10.22
N LEU A 135 21.00 -8.04 -9.14
CA LEU A 135 19.68 -8.13 -8.52
C LEU A 135 19.18 -6.76 -8.04
N TRP A 136 20.03 -5.96 -7.39
CA TRP A 136 19.65 -4.63 -6.93
C TRP A 136 19.34 -3.67 -8.10
N LEU A 137 20.18 -3.66 -9.14
CA LEU A 137 19.95 -2.85 -10.34
C LEU A 137 18.66 -3.27 -11.05
N HIS A 138 18.44 -4.57 -11.24
CA HIS A 138 17.21 -5.09 -11.82
C HIS A 138 15.99 -4.67 -11.00
N THR A 139 16.07 -4.81 -9.67
CA THR A 139 14.97 -4.42 -8.76
C THR A 139 14.67 -2.92 -8.84
N ALA A 140 15.68 -2.06 -8.82
CA ALA A 140 15.52 -0.62 -8.92
C ALA A 140 14.84 -0.23 -10.24
N ARG A 141 15.32 -0.77 -11.36
CA ARG A 141 14.80 -0.50 -12.71
C ARG A 141 13.36 -0.96 -12.88
N SER A 142 13.07 -2.21 -12.56
CA SER A 142 11.74 -2.80 -12.70
C SER A 142 10.70 -2.05 -11.85
N ARG A 143 11.06 -1.65 -10.63
CA ARG A 143 10.17 -0.88 -9.76
C ARG A 143 9.97 0.55 -10.26
N ALA A 144 11.02 1.20 -10.75
CA ALA A 144 10.92 2.53 -11.32
C ALA A 144 10.04 2.52 -12.59
N GLU A 145 10.21 1.52 -13.45
CA GLU A 145 9.40 1.33 -14.65
C GLU A 145 7.92 1.14 -14.31
N TRP A 146 7.61 0.22 -13.38
CA TRP A 146 6.24 0.02 -12.91
C TRP A 146 5.62 1.32 -12.36
N THR A 147 6.36 2.07 -11.53
CA THR A 147 5.88 3.35 -10.99
C THR A 147 5.62 4.39 -12.08
N ARG A 148 6.51 4.50 -13.08
CA ARG A 148 6.31 5.40 -14.24
C ARG A 148 5.10 5.01 -15.07
N ASN A 149 4.86 3.71 -15.27
CA ASN A 149 3.70 3.22 -16.02
C ASN A 149 2.38 3.55 -15.29
N LEU A 150 2.33 3.35 -13.96
CA LEU A 150 1.17 3.75 -13.16
C LEU A 150 0.97 5.27 -13.20
N LEU A 151 2.04 6.04 -13.06
CA LEU A 151 2.03 7.50 -13.15
C LEU A 151 1.44 7.97 -14.50
N ALA A 152 1.94 7.44 -15.62
CA ALA A 152 1.46 7.80 -16.95
C ALA A 152 -0.04 7.48 -17.13
N ARG A 153 -0.50 6.35 -16.58
CA ARG A 153 -1.93 6.00 -16.60
C ARG A 153 -2.77 6.98 -15.78
N LEU A 154 -2.31 7.38 -14.59
CA LEU A 154 -3.01 8.39 -13.78
C LEU A 154 -3.04 9.75 -14.47
N GLU A 155 -1.94 10.18 -15.08
CA GLU A 155 -1.88 11.43 -15.84
C GLU A 155 -2.81 11.40 -17.07
N ALA A 156 -3.01 10.22 -17.65
CA ALA A 156 -3.96 9.97 -18.74
C ALA A 156 -5.43 9.80 -18.28
N GLY A 157 -5.73 9.99 -17.00
CA GLY A 157 -7.10 9.94 -16.48
C GLY A 157 -7.59 8.56 -16.05
N ALA A 158 -6.70 7.60 -15.79
CA ALA A 158 -7.11 6.32 -15.21
C ALA A 158 -7.75 6.53 -13.84
N TYR A 159 -8.81 5.76 -13.57
CA TYR A 159 -9.60 5.78 -12.32
C TYR A 159 -10.38 7.07 -12.09
N ARG A 160 -11.41 7.01 -11.24
CA ARG A 160 -12.15 8.19 -10.79
C ARG A 160 -11.59 8.58 -9.42
N MET A 161 -10.77 9.62 -9.40
CA MET A 161 -10.06 10.00 -8.18
C MET A 161 -10.94 10.90 -7.30
N ALA A 162 -10.57 11.03 -6.02
CA ALA A 162 -11.28 11.89 -5.09
C ALA A 162 -11.39 13.33 -5.61
N GLY A 163 -12.62 13.86 -5.57
CA GLY A 163 -12.95 15.19 -6.08
C GLY A 163 -13.26 15.27 -7.58
N GLU A 164 -13.20 14.17 -8.32
CA GLU A 164 -13.58 14.11 -9.74
C GLU A 164 -15.04 13.68 -9.93
N SER A 165 -15.74 14.30 -10.89
CA SER A 165 -17.17 14.06 -11.19
C SER A 165 -17.38 13.07 -12.35
#